data_AF-A0A173MDX0-F1
#
_entry.id   AF-A0A173MDX0-F1
#
_cell.length_a   1.000
_cell.length_b   1.000
_cell.length_c   1.000
_cell.angle_alpha   90.00
_cell.angle_beta   90.00
_cell.angle_gamma   90.00
#
_symmetry.space_group_name_H-M   'P 1'
#
loop_
_entity.id
_entity.type
_entity.pdbx_description
1 polymer ?
#
loop_
_entity_poly.entity_id
_entity_poly.type
_entity_poly.pdbx_seq_one_letter_code
_entity_poly.pdbx_strand_id
1 'polypeptide(L)'
;MFPIPVKVTNVKVYPYFEWHGGGVGPVILPVVDNATGSYSVGTLTTNIFYNLNLTGGQRTGTLAVHGRYFATGETEDGSPFTTHWMYCLNNSDSPTFGLTVNMRPGNTFPTPAPIATPPYIVLSALTDITVSQVFPPPAIGQTLLITNGTGNIIATQVGTPHETGVEITTGTRVSHLIVGSKNVIITGKNKDGSLVTLGGLTCISVDEPAVFLRELV
;
A
#
# COMPACT_ATOMS: atom_id res chain seq x y z
N MET A 1 11.43 5.13 -16.10
CA MET A 1 10.96 4.53 -17.36
C MET A 1 9.70 3.73 -17.10
N PHE A 2 8.65 3.92 -17.90
CA PHE A 2 7.41 3.13 -17.74
C PHE A 2 7.70 1.64 -17.92
N PRO A 3 7.11 0.75 -17.09
CA PRO A 3 7.29 -0.69 -17.22
C PRO A 3 6.77 -1.17 -18.57
N ILE A 4 7.63 -1.78 -19.37
CA ILE A 4 7.23 -2.43 -20.62
C ILE A 4 6.96 -3.91 -20.29
N PRO A 5 5.72 -4.40 -20.44
CA PRO A 5 5.40 -5.80 -20.19
C PRO A 5 6.00 -6.70 -21.27
N VAL A 6 6.79 -7.67 -20.82
CA VAL A 6 7.37 -8.74 -21.63
C VAL A 6 6.52 -9.99 -21.41
N LYS A 7 6.14 -10.68 -22.48
CA LYS A 7 5.41 -11.94 -22.36
C LYS A 7 6.33 -13.04 -21.83
N VAL A 8 5.77 -13.89 -20.99
CA VAL A 8 6.48 -14.99 -20.33
C VAL A 8 5.69 -16.29 -20.43
N THR A 9 6.41 -17.40 -20.57
CA THR A 9 5.89 -18.76 -20.69
C THR A 9 6.62 -19.72 -19.75
N ASN A 10 6.05 -20.91 -19.56
CA ASN A 10 6.61 -21.95 -18.68
C ASN A 10 6.91 -21.44 -17.25
N VAL A 11 6.08 -20.52 -16.76
CA VAL A 11 6.31 -19.84 -15.48
C VAL A 11 5.96 -20.76 -14.33
N LYS A 12 6.92 -20.89 -13.41
CA LYS A 12 6.78 -21.59 -12.13
C LYS A 12 6.91 -20.58 -11.00
N VAL A 13 6.02 -20.66 -10.03
CA VAL A 13 6.01 -19.77 -8.86
C VAL A 13 6.35 -20.57 -7.62
N TYR A 14 7.27 -20.07 -6.81
CA TYR A 14 7.76 -20.71 -5.59
C TYR A 14 7.56 -19.80 -4.39
N PRO A 15 7.20 -20.33 -3.20
CA PRO A 15 7.18 -19.55 -1.98
C PRO A 15 8.60 -19.06 -1.65
N TYR A 16 8.69 -17.80 -1.24
CA TYR A 16 9.93 -17.16 -0.84
C TYR A 16 10.03 -17.08 0.68
N PHE A 17 11.13 -17.56 1.24
CA PHE A 17 11.48 -17.38 2.64
C PHE A 17 12.96 -17.00 2.74
N GLU A 18 13.27 -16.11 3.68
CA GLU A 18 14.65 -15.74 3.97
C GLU A 18 15.28 -16.86 4.81
N TRP A 19 16.09 -17.68 4.16
CA TRP A 19 16.81 -18.76 4.82
C TRP A 19 18.12 -18.22 5.41
N HIS A 20 18.14 -18.07 6.73
CA HIS A 20 19.30 -17.60 7.50
C HIS A 20 20.21 -18.74 8.01
N GLY A 21 19.94 -19.99 7.60
CA GLY A 21 20.66 -21.18 8.08
C GLY A 21 21.88 -21.53 7.24
N GLY A 22 23.06 -21.66 7.85
CA GLY A 22 24.25 -22.20 7.19
C GLY A 22 24.09 -23.72 6.96
N GLY A 23 23.64 -24.13 5.77
CA GLY A 23 23.43 -25.54 5.42
C GLY A 23 22.65 -25.76 4.12
N VAL A 24 22.30 -27.02 3.82
CA VAL A 24 21.44 -27.40 2.67
C VAL A 24 20.02 -26.90 2.94
N GLY A 25 19.56 -25.94 2.14
CA GLY A 25 18.22 -25.36 2.26
C GLY A 25 17.11 -26.39 1.95
N PRO A 26 15.87 -26.17 2.44
CA PRO A 26 14.77 -27.09 2.20
C PRO A 26 14.36 -27.09 0.72
N VAL A 27 13.92 -28.25 0.23
CA VAL A 27 13.41 -28.40 -1.15
C VAL A 27 12.09 -27.64 -1.27
N ILE A 28 12.08 -26.61 -2.13
CA ILE A 28 10.90 -25.78 -2.37
C ILE A 28 10.18 -26.27 -3.62
N LEU A 29 8.92 -26.70 -3.45
CA LEU A 29 8.06 -27.08 -4.57
C LEU A 29 7.33 -25.85 -5.13
N PRO A 30 7.05 -25.82 -6.45
CA PRO A 30 6.26 -24.75 -7.03
C PRO A 30 4.82 -24.83 -6.52
N VAL A 31 4.19 -23.66 -6.32
CA VAL A 31 2.76 -23.51 -6.00
C VAL A 31 1.92 -23.26 -7.25
N VAL A 32 2.57 -22.78 -8.32
CA VAL A 32 2.01 -22.67 -9.67
C VAL A 32 3.05 -23.26 -10.61
N ASP A 33 2.62 -24.13 -11.52
CA ASP A 33 3.47 -24.70 -12.55
C ASP A 33 2.88 -24.43 -13.95
N ASN A 34 3.77 -24.26 -14.93
CA ASN A 34 3.46 -24.09 -16.35
C ASN A 34 2.45 -22.97 -16.67
N ALA A 35 2.56 -21.83 -15.99
CA ALA A 35 1.75 -20.65 -16.27
C ALA A 35 2.33 -19.82 -17.42
N THR A 36 1.49 -19.02 -18.06
CA THR A 36 1.91 -17.99 -19.02
C THR A 36 1.48 -16.63 -18.51
N GLY A 37 2.03 -15.54 -19.05
CA GLY A 37 1.67 -14.22 -18.55
C GLY A 37 2.50 -13.09 -19.09
N SER A 38 2.57 -12.02 -18.30
CA SER A 38 3.43 -10.86 -18.56
C SER A 38 4.22 -10.50 -17.32
N TYR A 39 5.51 -10.24 -17.52
CA TYR A 39 6.42 -9.73 -16.51
C TYR A 39 6.91 -8.35 -16.94
N SER A 40 6.96 -7.41 -15.99
CA SER A 40 7.42 -6.06 -16.26
C SER A 40 8.26 -5.55 -15.12
N VAL A 41 9.30 -4.81 -15.48
CA VAL A 41 10.12 -4.05 -14.53
C VAL A 41 10.13 -2.60 -14.98
N GLY A 42 9.76 -1.71 -14.08
CA GLY A 42 9.67 -0.27 -14.34
C GLY A 42 10.42 0.52 -13.28
N THR A 43 10.73 1.77 -13.61
CA THR A 43 11.33 2.69 -12.64
C THR A 43 10.59 4.03 -12.67
N LEU A 44 10.28 4.58 -11.51
CA LEU A 44 9.76 5.94 -11.37
C LEU A 44 10.54 6.62 -10.25
N THR A 45 11.26 7.68 -10.59
CA THR A 45 12.16 8.39 -9.69
C THR A 45 13.14 7.44 -8.98
N THR A 46 12.99 7.23 -7.67
CA THR A 46 13.83 6.32 -6.86
C THR A 46 13.17 4.97 -6.63
N ASN A 47 12.03 4.69 -7.25
CA ASN A 47 11.30 3.44 -7.06
C ASN A 47 11.48 2.51 -8.26
N ILE A 48 11.68 1.23 -7.99
CA ILE A 48 11.66 0.13 -8.96
C ILE A 48 10.38 -0.67 -8.71
N PHE A 49 9.65 -0.98 -9.77
CA PHE A 49 8.41 -1.75 -9.73
C PHE A 49 8.61 -3.06 -10.48
N TYR A 50 8.25 -4.16 -9.85
CA TYR A 50 8.19 -5.48 -10.43
C TYR A 50 6.73 -5.90 -10.47
N ASN A 51 6.22 -6.32 -11.61
CA ASN A 51 4.87 -6.86 -11.74
C ASN A 51 4.89 -8.13 -12.58
N LEU A 52 4.20 -9.17 -12.10
CA LEU A 52 3.98 -10.42 -12.81
C LEU A 52 2.49 -10.71 -12.81
N ASN A 53 1.88 -10.77 -14.00
CA ASN A 53 0.50 -11.18 -14.18
C ASN A 53 0.49 -12.52 -14.88
N LEU A 54 -0.11 -13.53 -14.27
CA LEU A 54 -0.22 -14.88 -14.83
C LEU A 54 -1.63 -15.16 -15.30
N THR A 55 -1.73 -15.98 -16.34
CA THR A 55 -2.94 -16.52 -16.92
C THR A 55 -2.75 -18.01 -17.12
N GLY A 56 -3.68 -18.82 -16.61
CA GLY A 56 -3.57 -20.28 -16.68
C GLY A 56 -2.47 -20.85 -15.78
N GLY A 57 -2.05 -22.08 -16.07
CA GLY A 57 -1.14 -22.86 -15.22
C GLY A 57 -1.85 -23.78 -14.23
N GLN A 58 -1.11 -24.76 -13.71
CA GLN A 58 -1.60 -25.73 -12.74
C GLN A 58 -1.26 -25.26 -11.33
N ARG A 59 -2.29 -25.17 -10.47
CA ARG A 59 -2.10 -24.87 -9.05
C ARG A 59 -1.76 -26.14 -8.30
N THR A 60 -0.48 -26.30 -8.00
CA THR A 60 0.06 -27.41 -7.22
C THR A 60 0.05 -27.13 -5.71
N GLY A 61 -0.15 -25.86 -5.31
CA GLY A 61 -0.24 -25.44 -3.91
C GLY A 61 -1.16 -24.25 -3.68
N THR A 62 -1.22 -23.79 -2.43
CA THR A 62 -2.06 -22.65 -2.04
C THR A 62 -1.30 -21.34 -2.20
N LEU A 63 -1.89 -20.39 -2.94
CA LEU A 63 -1.43 -19.00 -3.01
C LEU A 63 -2.14 -18.17 -1.94
N ALA A 64 -1.35 -17.68 -0.98
CA ALA A 64 -1.82 -16.74 0.02
C ALA A 64 -1.62 -15.30 -0.50
N VAL A 65 -2.68 -14.51 -0.50
CA VAL A 65 -2.58 -13.07 -0.77
C VAL A 65 -1.65 -12.44 0.28
N HIS A 66 -0.76 -11.55 -0.15
CA HIS A 66 0.36 -11.00 0.62
C HIS A 66 1.45 -12.00 1.03
N GLY A 67 1.38 -13.26 0.59
CA GLY A 67 2.52 -14.18 0.67
C GLY A 67 3.65 -13.71 -0.25
N ARG A 68 4.90 -14.01 0.12
CA ARG A 68 6.07 -13.72 -0.69
C ARG A 68 6.38 -14.90 -1.59
N TYR A 69 6.60 -14.63 -2.87
CA TYR A 69 6.86 -15.62 -3.90
C TYR A 69 7.90 -15.11 -4.88
N PHE A 70 8.66 -15.99 -5.52
CA PHE A 70 9.45 -15.63 -6.70
C PHE A 70 9.05 -16.55 -7.85
N ALA A 71 9.31 -16.12 -9.07
CA ALA A 71 8.97 -16.86 -10.26
C ALA A 71 10.19 -17.10 -11.14
N THR A 72 10.19 -18.24 -11.81
CA THR A 72 11.14 -18.59 -12.87
C THR A 72 10.36 -18.97 -14.11
N GLY A 73 10.91 -18.73 -15.29
CA GLY A 73 10.29 -19.15 -16.54
C GLY A 73 11.12 -18.74 -17.72
N GLU A 74 10.48 -18.61 -18.87
CA GLU A 74 11.09 -18.19 -20.12
C GLU A 74 10.36 -16.95 -20.66
N THR A 75 11.08 -16.02 -21.26
CA THR A 75 10.50 -14.92 -22.05
C THR A 75 10.10 -15.42 -23.44
N GLU A 76 9.35 -14.61 -24.21
CA GLU A 76 8.85 -14.99 -25.55
C GLU A 76 9.95 -15.40 -26.54
N ASP A 77 11.17 -14.91 -26.35
CA ASP A 77 12.37 -15.27 -27.11
C ASP A 77 13.06 -16.57 -26.62
N GLY A 78 12.51 -17.23 -25.60
CA GLY A 78 13.06 -18.44 -25.00
C GLY A 78 14.17 -18.19 -23.97
N SER A 79 14.47 -16.93 -23.63
CA SER A 79 15.49 -16.61 -22.63
C SER A 79 14.98 -16.94 -21.21
N PRO A 80 15.74 -17.67 -20.37
CA PRO A 80 15.31 -17.94 -19.02
C PRO A 80 15.33 -16.66 -18.17
N PHE A 81 14.32 -16.48 -17.33
CA PHE A 81 14.29 -15.38 -16.37
C PHE A 81 13.98 -15.88 -14.95
N THR A 82 14.44 -15.11 -13.98
CA THR A 82 14.08 -15.25 -12.57
C THR A 82 13.69 -13.88 -12.04
N THR A 83 12.54 -13.80 -11.39
CA THR A 83 12.08 -12.55 -10.79
C THR A 83 12.74 -12.33 -9.45
N HIS A 84 12.69 -11.08 -8.97
CA HIS A 84 12.82 -10.84 -7.54
C HIS A 84 11.67 -11.54 -6.80
N TRP A 85 11.78 -11.69 -5.48
CA TRP A 85 10.62 -12.01 -4.67
C TRP A 85 9.57 -10.88 -4.80
N MET A 86 8.30 -11.24 -4.79
CA MET A 86 7.13 -10.38 -4.97
C MET A 86 6.00 -10.85 -4.07
N TYR A 87 5.08 -9.95 -3.73
CA TYR A 87 3.86 -10.30 -3.02
C TYR A 87 2.78 -10.80 -3.98
N CYS A 88 2.03 -11.84 -3.60
CA CYS A 88 0.80 -12.20 -4.29
C CYS A 88 -0.27 -11.13 -4.02
N LEU A 89 -0.75 -10.47 -5.07
CA LEU A 89 -1.73 -9.39 -4.99
C LEU A 89 -3.15 -9.90 -5.23
N ASN A 90 -3.27 -10.95 -6.05
CA ASN A 90 -4.52 -11.61 -6.37
C ASN A 90 -4.25 -13.11 -6.53
N ASN A 91 -5.07 -13.94 -5.88
CA ASN A 91 -5.01 -15.40 -5.95
C ASN A 91 -6.21 -16.03 -6.69
N SER A 92 -6.94 -15.26 -7.50
CA SER A 92 -7.92 -15.78 -8.48
C SER A 92 -7.24 -16.53 -9.64
N ASP A 93 -8.01 -17.13 -10.54
CA ASP A 93 -7.52 -17.97 -11.65
C ASP A 93 -6.45 -17.31 -12.54
N SER A 94 -6.36 -15.98 -12.52
CA SER A 94 -5.28 -15.20 -13.10
C SER A 94 -4.50 -14.48 -11.98
N PRO A 95 -3.56 -15.17 -11.32
CA PRO A 95 -2.89 -14.60 -10.15
C PRO A 95 -1.93 -13.49 -10.56
N THR A 96 -1.89 -12.44 -9.75
CA THR A 96 -1.02 -11.29 -9.97
C THR A 96 -0.07 -11.11 -8.80
N PHE A 97 1.13 -10.63 -9.10
CA PHE A 97 2.21 -10.43 -8.14
C PHE A 97 2.89 -9.09 -8.38
N GLY A 98 3.43 -8.49 -7.31
CA GLY A 98 4.32 -7.35 -7.48
C GLY A 98 5.25 -7.08 -6.31
N LEU A 99 6.27 -6.27 -6.58
CA LEU A 99 7.14 -5.66 -5.57
C LEU A 99 7.44 -4.20 -5.95
N THR A 100 7.42 -3.28 -4.99
CA THR A 100 8.01 -1.95 -5.15
C THR A 100 9.23 -1.83 -4.25
N VAL A 101 10.37 -1.42 -4.81
CA VAL A 101 11.64 -1.22 -4.08
C VAL A 101 12.03 0.25 -4.18
N ASN A 102 12.29 0.89 -3.04
CA ASN A 102 12.84 2.24 -3.02
C ASN A 102 14.38 2.18 -2.94
N MET A 103 15.07 2.91 -3.83
CA MET A 103 16.53 2.95 -3.93
C MET A 103 17.19 3.91 -2.93
N ARG A 104 16.43 4.63 -2.08
CA ARG A 104 17.02 5.42 -0.98
C ARG A 104 17.34 4.52 0.21
N PRO A 105 18.48 4.72 0.89
CA PRO A 105 18.81 3.97 2.10
C PRO A 105 17.78 4.27 3.20
N GLY A 106 16.98 3.25 3.53
CA GLY A 106 15.79 3.34 4.37
C GLY A 106 14.89 2.15 4.05
N ASN A 107 15.29 0.98 4.53
CA ASN A 107 14.92 -0.37 4.11
C ASN A 107 13.42 -0.71 4.25
N THR A 108 12.56 -0.06 3.49
CA THR A 108 11.14 -0.40 3.38
C THR A 108 10.88 -0.93 1.98
N PHE A 109 10.42 -2.18 1.92
CA PHE A 109 9.89 -2.80 0.71
C PHE A 109 8.37 -2.57 0.71
N PRO A 110 7.86 -1.46 0.14
CA PRO A 110 6.42 -1.28 0.04
C PRO A 110 5.83 -2.45 -0.77
N THR A 111 5.04 -3.27 -0.08
CA THR A 111 4.08 -4.21 -0.68
C THR A 111 3.30 -3.42 -1.72
N PRO A 112 3.38 -3.71 -3.03
CA PRO A 112 2.48 -3.07 -3.97
C PRO A 112 1.09 -3.57 -3.64
N ALA A 113 0.23 -2.71 -3.13
CA ALA A 113 -1.18 -3.04 -3.09
C ALA A 113 -1.68 -3.17 -4.54
N PRO A 114 -2.71 -4.00 -4.82
CA PRO A 114 -3.55 -3.71 -5.97
C PRO A 114 -3.92 -2.22 -5.92
N ILE A 115 -3.89 -1.52 -7.06
CA ILE A 115 -4.43 -0.16 -7.16
C ILE A 115 -5.93 -0.29 -6.96
N ALA A 116 -6.34 -0.45 -5.70
CA ALA A 116 -7.67 -0.17 -5.26
C ALA A 116 -7.70 1.34 -5.10
N THR A 117 -8.51 1.98 -5.91
CA THR A 117 -8.94 3.35 -5.66
C THR A 117 -10.02 3.23 -4.58
N PRO A 118 -9.85 3.82 -3.37
CA PRO A 118 -8.77 4.70 -2.90
C PRO A 118 -7.58 3.97 -2.21
N PRO A 119 -6.39 4.61 -2.09
CA PRO A 119 -5.13 4.02 -1.61
C PRO A 119 -5.09 3.70 -0.09
N TYR A 120 -6.26 3.63 0.55
CA TYR A 120 -6.46 3.39 1.97
C TYR A 120 -7.72 2.56 2.19
N ILE A 121 -7.78 1.85 3.31
CA ILE A 121 -8.97 1.11 3.73
C ILE A 121 -9.79 1.96 4.70
N VAL A 122 -11.11 1.89 4.57
CA VAL A 122 -12.06 2.53 5.49
C VAL A 122 -12.28 1.63 6.70
N LEU A 123 -12.02 2.15 7.90
CA LEU A 123 -12.19 1.42 9.16
C LEU A 123 -13.55 1.70 9.80
N SER A 124 -13.98 2.97 9.84
CA SER A 124 -15.26 3.35 10.45
C SER A 124 -15.70 4.75 10.00
N ALA A 125 -17.00 5.00 10.01
CA ALA A 125 -17.58 6.30 9.68
C ALA A 125 -17.51 7.27 10.86
N LEU A 126 -17.32 8.55 10.56
CA LEU A 126 -17.31 9.66 11.52
C LEU A 126 -18.27 10.78 11.07
N THR A 127 -19.00 11.31 12.05
CA THR A 127 -19.87 12.49 11.90
C THR A 127 -19.47 13.59 12.88
N ASP A 128 -20.02 14.80 12.73
CA ASP A 128 -19.70 15.96 13.58
C ASP A 128 -18.19 16.24 13.67
N ILE A 129 -17.48 16.06 12.55
CA ILE A 129 -16.02 16.17 12.52
C ILE A 129 -15.60 17.63 12.71
N THR A 130 -14.67 17.85 13.64
CA THR A 130 -13.99 19.12 13.86
C THR A 130 -12.49 18.93 13.72
N VAL A 131 -11.87 19.72 12.85
CA VAL A 131 -10.44 19.69 12.56
C VAL A 131 -9.79 20.97 13.06
N SER A 132 -8.71 20.85 13.81
CA SER A 132 -7.92 21.97 14.28
C SER A 132 -6.43 21.69 14.16
N GLN A 133 -5.63 22.74 13.98
CA GLN A 133 -4.17 22.64 13.95
C GLN A 133 -3.59 23.34 15.18
N VAL A 134 -2.65 22.68 15.85
CA VAL A 134 -1.93 23.25 16.99
C VAL A 134 -0.55 23.71 16.55
N PHE A 135 -0.19 24.92 16.91
CA PHE A 135 1.11 25.50 16.61
C PHE A 135 2.03 25.43 17.83
N PRO A 136 3.19 24.76 17.72
CA PRO A 136 4.17 24.74 18.80
C PRO A 136 4.89 26.10 18.91
N PRO A 137 5.66 26.32 19.99
CA PRO A 137 6.51 27.52 20.13
C PRO A 137 7.38 27.76 18.89
N PRO A 138 7.62 29.03 18.48
CA PRO A 138 7.28 30.29 19.16
C PRO A 138 5.88 30.84 18.85
N ALA A 139 5.14 30.28 17.89
CA ALA A 139 3.81 30.76 17.49
C ALA A 139 2.70 29.96 18.19
N ILE A 140 2.68 29.95 19.53
CA ILE A 140 1.73 29.12 20.30
C ILE A 140 0.29 29.52 19.97
N GLY A 141 -0.52 28.55 19.53
CA GLY A 141 -1.93 28.78 19.22
C GLY A 141 -2.64 27.54 18.67
N GLN A 142 -3.95 27.65 18.50
CA GLN A 142 -4.78 26.65 17.84
C GLN A 142 -5.69 27.34 16.83
N THR A 143 -5.73 26.82 15.61
CA THR A 143 -6.60 27.33 14.55
C THR A 143 -7.59 26.24 14.15
N LEU A 144 -8.86 26.62 14.04
CA LEU A 144 -9.91 25.77 13.53
C LEU A 144 -9.81 25.72 11.99
N LEU A 145 -9.91 24.53 11.41
CA LEU A 145 -9.76 24.32 9.97
C LEU A 145 -11.08 23.89 9.33
N ILE A 146 -11.78 22.92 9.92
CA ILE A 146 -13.05 22.38 9.41
C ILE A 146 -14.00 22.18 10.58
N THR A 147 -15.29 22.45 10.36
CA THR A 147 -16.37 22.20 11.31
C THR A 147 -17.52 21.44 10.65
N ASN A 148 -18.28 20.70 11.46
CA ASN A 148 -19.45 19.92 11.03
C ASN A 148 -19.15 19.00 9.83
N GLY A 149 -17.96 18.40 9.83
CA GLY A 149 -17.56 17.52 8.75
C GLY A 149 -18.15 16.12 8.87
N THR A 150 -18.17 15.40 7.76
CA THR A 150 -18.40 13.94 7.74
C THR A 150 -17.32 13.27 6.92
N GLY A 151 -17.02 12.02 7.26
CA GLY A 151 -15.91 11.29 6.67
C GLY A 151 -15.69 9.95 7.33
N ASN A 152 -14.49 9.39 7.19
CA ASN A 152 -14.16 8.07 7.71
C ASN A 152 -12.78 8.05 8.37
N ILE A 153 -12.65 7.21 9.40
CA ILE A 153 -11.33 6.74 9.85
C ILE A 153 -10.80 5.81 8.77
N ILE A 154 -9.56 6.07 8.37
CA ILE A 154 -8.86 5.32 7.33
C ILE A 154 -7.57 4.74 7.88
N ALA A 155 -7.08 3.69 7.25
CA ALA A 155 -5.73 3.20 7.45
C ALA A 155 -5.03 2.97 6.12
N THR A 156 -3.71 3.12 6.09
CA THR A 156 -2.93 2.82 4.88
C THR A 156 -3.10 1.35 4.53
N GLN A 157 -3.40 1.08 3.26
CA GLN A 157 -3.50 -0.30 2.77
C GLN A 157 -2.11 -0.98 2.76
N VAL A 158 -1.04 -0.18 2.75
CA VAL A 158 0.36 -0.61 2.69
C VAL A 158 1.12 -0.09 3.92
N GLY A 159 2.07 -0.89 4.41
CA GLY A 159 2.91 -0.57 5.57
C GLY A 159 2.45 -1.30 6.83
N THR A 160 3.40 -1.92 7.54
CA THR A 160 3.17 -2.46 8.89
C THR A 160 4.16 -1.77 9.84
N PRO A 161 3.68 -1.12 10.90
CA PRO A 161 2.27 -0.92 11.26
C PRO A 161 1.53 -0.01 10.26
N HIS A 162 0.22 -0.21 10.11
CA HIS A 162 -0.62 0.64 9.25
C HIS A 162 -0.68 2.06 9.83
N GLU A 163 -0.45 3.08 8.99
CA GLU A 163 -0.68 4.46 9.39
C GLU A 163 -2.18 4.71 9.43
N THR A 164 -2.67 5.25 10.54
CA THR A 164 -4.10 5.54 10.72
C THR A 164 -4.35 7.02 10.52
N GLY A 165 -5.51 7.37 9.98
CA GLY A 165 -5.88 8.73 9.68
C GLY A 165 -7.37 8.94 9.53
N VAL A 166 -7.74 10.07 8.94
CA VAL A 166 -9.12 10.45 8.66
C VAL A 166 -9.21 11.04 7.26
N GLU A 167 -10.19 10.57 6.48
CA GLU A 167 -10.67 11.28 5.30
C GLU A 167 -11.92 12.08 5.66
N ILE A 168 -12.06 13.27 5.08
CA ILE A 168 -13.19 14.16 5.32
C ILE A 168 -13.79 14.53 3.97
N THR A 169 -15.01 14.07 3.74
CA THR A 169 -15.72 14.23 2.47
C THR A 169 -16.48 15.55 2.41
N THR A 170 -17.04 16.00 3.54
CA THR A 170 -17.83 17.25 3.62
C THR A 170 -17.53 18.01 4.90
N GLY A 171 -17.92 19.28 4.97
CA GLY A 171 -17.79 20.14 6.14
C GLY A 171 -17.52 21.60 5.78
N THR A 172 -17.74 22.52 6.72
CA THR A 172 -17.47 23.94 6.51
C THR A 172 -16.00 24.22 6.79
N ARG A 173 -15.23 24.53 5.74
CA ARG A 173 -13.84 24.98 5.86
C ARG A 173 -13.81 26.40 6.38
N VAL A 174 -13.38 26.57 7.62
CA VAL A 174 -13.29 27.87 8.30
C VAL A 174 -11.92 28.53 8.11
N SER A 175 -10.94 27.76 7.64
CA SER A 175 -9.59 28.24 7.30
C SER A 175 -9.00 27.42 6.16
N HIS A 176 -7.92 27.92 5.57
CA HIS A 176 -7.21 27.24 4.49
C HIS A 176 -6.49 25.99 4.99
N LEU A 177 -6.71 24.88 4.29
CA LEU A 177 -5.93 23.66 4.48
C LEU A 177 -4.63 23.77 3.66
N ILE A 178 -3.54 23.34 4.26
CA ILE A 178 -2.22 23.33 3.62
C ILE A 178 -1.68 21.90 3.67
N VAL A 179 -1.34 21.33 2.51
CA VAL A 179 -0.68 20.02 2.44
C VAL A 179 0.65 20.09 3.19
N GLY A 180 0.94 19.09 4.02
CA GLY A 180 2.10 19.03 4.89
C GLY A 180 1.93 19.74 6.24
N SER A 181 0.77 20.35 6.52
CA SER A 181 0.49 20.89 7.85
C SER A 181 0.49 19.78 8.91
N LYS A 182 1.32 19.93 9.94
CA LYS A 182 1.49 18.97 11.04
C LYS A 182 0.75 19.42 12.29
N ASN A 183 0.69 18.53 13.28
CA ASN A 183 0.02 18.75 14.58
C ASN A 183 -1.48 19.03 14.42
N VAL A 184 -2.11 18.35 13.47
CA VAL A 184 -3.56 18.39 13.29
C VAL A 184 -4.22 17.46 14.31
N ILE A 185 -5.28 17.96 14.93
CA ILE A 185 -6.17 17.25 15.84
C ILE A 185 -7.55 17.20 15.19
N ILE A 186 -8.08 15.99 15.07
CA ILE A 186 -9.41 15.71 14.55
C ILE A 186 -10.24 15.09 15.66
N THR A 187 -11.43 15.63 15.85
CA THR A 187 -12.46 15.08 16.73
C THR A 187 -13.71 14.79 15.92
N GLY A 188 -14.48 13.77 16.29
CA GLY A 188 -15.74 13.42 15.65
C GLY A 188 -16.50 12.38 16.46
N LYS A 189 -17.70 12.02 16.03
CA LYS A 189 -18.51 10.97 16.65
C LYS A 189 -18.50 9.71 15.79
N ASN A 190 -18.36 8.55 16.43
CA ASN A 190 -18.53 7.26 15.78
C ASN A 190 -20.03 6.95 15.55
N LYS A 191 -20.31 5.78 14.95
CA LYS A 191 -21.68 5.30 14.72
C LYS A 191 -22.55 5.19 15.98
N ASP A 192 -21.92 5.01 17.13
CA ASP A 192 -22.59 4.92 18.45
C ASP A 192 -22.76 6.30 19.12
N GLY A 193 -22.36 7.39 18.46
CA GLY A 193 -22.39 8.75 18.98
C GLY A 193 -21.27 9.08 19.98
N SER A 194 -20.34 8.16 20.21
CA SER A 194 -19.19 8.34 21.11
C SER A 194 -18.11 9.21 20.46
N LEU A 195 -17.52 10.11 21.25
CA LEU A 195 -16.47 11.01 20.79
C LEU A 195 -15.17 10.23 20.53
N VAL A 196 -14.59 10.44 19.35
CA VAL A 196 -13.30 9.92 18.92
C VAL A 196 -12.36 11.11 18.67
N THR A 197 -11.16 11.04 19.21
CA THR A 197 -10.12 12.08 19.05
C THR A 197 -8.84 11.45 18.50
N LEU A 198 -8.33 12.02 17.41
CA LEU A 198 -7.08 11.64 16.75
C LEU A 198 -6.17 12.87 16.69
N GLY A 199 -4.96 12.76 17.23
CA GLY A 199 -3.98 13.86 17.27
C GLY A 199 -2.67 13.49 16.61
N GLY A 200 -1.85 14.50 16.32
CA GLY A 200 -0.55 14.31 15.68
C GLY A 200 -0.66 13.93 14.20
N LEU A 201 -1.72 14.39 13.53
CA LEU A 201 -1.95 14.12 12.12
C LEU A 201 -1.24 15.15 11.24
N THR A 202 -0.90 14.73 10.02
CA THR A 202 -0.40 15.56 8.92
C THR A 202 -1.44 15.60 7.81
N CYS A 203 -1.74 16.78 7.27
CA CYS A 203 -2.58 16.94 6.09
C CYS A 203 -1.85 16.45 4.84
N ILE A 204 -2.38 15.42 4.16
CA ILE A 204 -1.78 14.82 2.96
C ILE A 204 -2.49 15.28 1.70
N SER A 205 -3.80 15.49 1.76
CA SER A 205 -4.59 16.05 0.66
C SER A 205 -5.57 17.10 1.16
N VAL A 206 -5.75 18.14 0.36
CA VAL A 206 -6.69 19.25 0.61
C VAL A 206 -7.91 19.20 -0.32
N ASP A 207 -7.97 18.21 -1.21
CA ASP A 207 -9.06 18.02 -2.16
C ASP A 207 -10.34 17.55 -1.46
N GLU A 208 -11.37 17.14 -2.21
CA GLU A 208 -12.56 16.49 -1.67
C GLU A 208 -12.52 15.01 -2.08
N PRO A 209 -12.17 14.07 -1.18
CA PRO A 209 -12.01 14.24 0.26
C PRO A 209 -10.64 14.77 0.72
N ALA A 210 -10.63 15.54 1.81
CA ALA A 210 -9.41 15.98 2.48
C ALA A 210 -8.87 14.84 3.35
N VAL A 211 -7.57 14.57 3.30
CA VAL A 211 -6.97 13.38 3.90
C VAL A 211 -5.89 13.77 4.90
N PHE A 212 -5.97 13.18 6.09
CA PHE A 212 -5.03 13.41 7.20
C PHE A 212 -4.50 12.06 7.70
N LEU A 213 -3.18 11.88 7.77
CA LEU A 213 -2.55 10.64 8.24
C LEU A 213 -1.65 10.90 9.44
N ARG A 214 -1.50 9.91 10.33
CA ARG A 214 -0.54 9.95 11.43
C ARG A 214 0.82 9.47 10.93
N GLU A 215 1.80 10.36 10.92
CA GLU A 215 3.20 9.97 10.63
C GLU A 215 3.72 9.04 11.75
N LEU A 216 4.30 7.91 11.35
CA LEU A 216 5.10 7.08 12.24
C LEU A 216 6.50 7.72 12.36
N VAL A 217 6.94 7.94 13.60
CA VAL A 217 8.32 8.36 13.92
C VAL A 217 9.20 7.13 14.08
#